data_AF-A0A537J7F0-F1
#
_entry.id   AF-A0A537J7F0-F1
#
_cell.length_a   1.000
_cell.length_b   1.000
_cell.length_c   1.000
_cell.angle_alpha   90.00
_cell.angle_beta   90.00
_cell.angle_gamma   90.00
#
_symmetry.space_group_name_H-M   'P 1'
#
loop_
_entity.id
_entity.type
_entity.pdbx_description
1 polymer ?
#
loop_
_entity_poly.entity_id
_entity_poly.type
_entity_poly.pdbx_seq_one_letter_code
_entity_poly.pdbx_strand_id
1 'polypeptide(L)'
;MDKALKEKEQIRLTGFVAQEVEKSAKELGFNFSGIDAPKNQNDVYGLRYSEFVVPLVKAVQEQQAIIEKQQQQIDDLKKELEGMKAKLK
;
A
#
# COMPACT_ATOMS: atom_id res chain seq x y z
N MET A 1 -9.17 -29.98 13.04
CA MET A 1 -8.65 -28.74 12.40
C MET A 1 -8.26 -28.97 10.95
N ASP A 2 -7.62 -30.09 10.60
CA ASP A 2 -7.10 -30.35 9.23
C ASP A 2 -8.12 -30.31 8.09
N LYS A 3 -9.37 -30.71 8.32
CA LYS A 3 -10.38 -30.76 7.25
C LYS A 3 -10.75 -29.36 6.73
N ALA A 4 -10.99 -28.41 7.63
CA ALA A 4 -11.36 -27.04 7.26
C ALA A 4 -10.20 -26.28 6.60
N LEU A 5 -8.95 -26.59 6.98
CA LEU A 5 -7.76 -26.01 6.35
C LEU A 5 -7.61 -26.54 4.92
N LYS A 6 -7.69 -27.87 4.73
CA LYS A 6 -7.64 -28.51 3.41
C LYS A 6 -8.76 -28.04 2.48
N GLU A 7 -9.97 -27.81 3.01
CA GLU A 7 -11.07 -27.26 2.22
C GLU A 7 -10.81 -25.81 1.78
N LYS A 8 -10.22 -24.99 2.65
CA LYS A 8 -9.83 -23.61 2.30
C LYS A 8 -8.68 -23.56 1.28
N GLU A 9 -7.75 -24.50 1.31
CA GLU A 9 -6.66 -24.60 0.31
C GLU A 9 -7.16 -24.82 -1.12
N GLN A 10 -8.34 -25.44 -1.28
CA GLN A 10 -8.94 -25.69 -2.60
C GLN A 10 -9.70 -24.47 -3.15
N ILE A 11 -9.91 -23.43 -2.34
CA ILE A 11 -10.61 -22.21 -2.76
C ILE A 11 -9.58 -21.19 -3.24
N ARG A 12 -9.72 -20.77 -4.50
CA ARG A 12 -8.91 -19.65 -5.03
C ARG A 12 -9.43 -18.34 -4.45
N LEU A 13 -8.62 -17.69 -3.63
CA LEU A 13 -8.87 -16.36 -3.09
C LEU A 13 -7.97 -15.34 -3.78
N THR A 14 -8.45 -14.09 -3.90
CA THR A 14 -7.64 -12.95 -4.32
C THR A 14 -7.36 -12.09 -3.10
N GLY A 15 -6.10 -11.75 -2.87
CA GLY A 15 -5.69 -10.98 -1.71
C GLY A 15 -4.18 -10.98 -1.53
N PHE A 16 -3.74 -10.55 -0.35
CA PHE A 16 -2.32 -10.52 0.00
C PHE A 16 -1.86 -11.84 0.61
N VAL A 17 -0.61 -12.20 0.34
CA VAL A 17 0.08 -13.30 1.01
C VAL A 17 0.71 -12.77 2.30
N ALA A 18 0.34 -13.36 3.44
CA ALA A 18 0.73 -12.87 4.76
C ALA A 18 2.25 -12.78 4.96
N GLN A 19 2.99 -13.74 4.42
CA GLN A 19 4.45 -13.80 4.47
C GLN A 19 5.09 -12.67 3.66
N GLU A 20 4.51 -12.33 2.51
CA GLU A 20 4.99 -11.22 1.67
C GLU A 20 4.73 -9.89 2.36
N VAL A 21 3.55 -9.72 2.97
CA VAL A 21 3.22 -8.53 3.76
C VAL A 21 4.18 -8.37 4.95
N GLU A 22 4.52 -9.46 5.63
CA GLU A 22 5.48 -9.42 6.75
C GLU A 22 6.88 -9.00 6.30
N LYS A 23 7.33 -9.57 5.16
CA LYS A 23 8.61 -9.21 4.56
C LYS A 23 8.63 -7.72 4.19
N SER A 24 7.61 -7.23 3.48
CA SER A 24 7.52 -5.81 3.10
C SER A 24 7.46 -4.88 4.31
N ALA A 25 6.70 -5.25 5.36
CA ALA A 25 6.64 -4.47 6.59
C ALA A 25 8.03 -4.36 7.26
N LYS A 26 8.78 -5.46 7.33
CA LYS A 26 10.16 -5.49 7.83
C LYS A 26 11.11 -4.63 7.00
N GLU A 27 11.04 -4.72 5.67
CA GLU A 27 11.85 -3.91 4.74
C GLU A 27 11.58 -2.41 4.89
N LEU A 28 10.34 -2.03 5.18
CA LEU A 28 9.92 -0.65 5.43
C LEU A 28 10.21 -0.18 6.87
N GLY A 29 10.73 -1.03 7.74
CA GLY A 29 10.93 -0.71 9.16
C GLY A 29 9.62 -0.47 9.92
N PHE A 30 8.50 -0.99 9.41
CA PHE A 30 7.17 -0.82 9.94
C PHE A 30 6.69 -2.10 10.64
N ASN A 31 6.24 -1.99 11.90
CA ASN A 31 5.66 -3.11 12.60
C ASN A 31 4.15 -3.18 12.33
N PHE A 32 3.75 -4.00 11.36
CA PHE A 32 2.33 -4.09 10.98
C PHE A 32 1.53 -5.00 11.93
N SER A 33 0.61 -4.41 12.69
CA SER A 33 -0.29 -5.09 13.64
C SER A 33 -1.24 -6.10 12.99
N GLY A 34 -1.47 -5.99 11.69
CA GLY A 34 -2.38 -6.85 10.93
C GLY A 34 -1.86 -8.25 10.67
N ILE A 35 -0.60 -8.54 10.97
CA ILE A 35 0.00 -9.86 10.73
C ILE A 35 -0.13 -10.71 11.98
N ASP A 36 -0.63 -11.92 11.80
CA ASP A 36 -0.54 -12.98 12.80
C ASP A 36 0.52 -13.97 12.34
N ALA A 37 1.74 -13.80 12.84
CA ALA A 37 2.85 -14.70 12.53
C ALA A 37 2.74 -15.97 13.38
N PRO A 38 3.04 -17.15 12.81
CA PRO A 38 2.98 -18.42 13.54
C PRO A 38 3.99 -18.42 14.69
N LYS A 39 3.58 -18.93 15.85
CA LYS A 39 4.46 -19.04 17.04
C LYS A 39 5.15 -20.39 17.08
N ASN A 40 4.53 -21.39 16.48
CA ASN A 40 4.97 -22.78 16.45
C ASN A 40 4.85 -23.38 15.03
N GLN A 41 5.44 -24.54 14.78
CA GLN A 41 5.36 -25.25 13.48
C GLN A 41 3.94 -25.67 13.06
N ASN A 42 2.98 -25.67 14.00
CA ASN A 42 1.59 -26.05 13.75
C ASN A 42 0.67 -24.84 13.50
N ASP A 43 1.20 -23.62 13.64
CA ASP A 43 0.42 -22.39 13.45
C ASP A 43 0.49 -21.94 11.99
N VAL A 44 -0.56 -21.25 11.55
CA VAL A 44 -0.65 -20.68 10.19
C VAL A 44 -0.50 -19.18 10.23
N TYR A 45 0.02 -18.59 9.15
CA TYR A 45 -0.01 -17.15 8.98
C TYR A 45 -1.44 -16.63 8.81
N GLY A 46 -1.73 -15.49 9.44
CA GLY A 46 -3.00 -14.78 9.31
C GLY A 46 -2.81 -13.31 8.91
N LEU A 47 -3.82 -12.76 8.24
CA LEU A 47 -3.95 -11.32 7.99
C LEU A 47 -5.27 -10.78 8.51
N ARG A 48 -5.21 -9.63 9.19
CA ARG A 48 -6.35 -8.83 9.59
C ARG A 48 -6.53 -7.68 8.60
N TYR A 49 -7.44 -7.85 7.64
CA TYR A 49 -7.70 -6.85 6.59
C TYR A 49 -8.13 -5.49 7.14
N SER A 50 -8.80 -5.44 8.31
CA SER A 50 -9.16 -4.19 8.98
C SER A 50 -7.95 -3.34 9.38
N GLU A 51 -6.82 -3.98 9.71
CA GLU A 51 -5.61 -3.28 10.14
C GLU A 51 -4.92 -2.54 8.98
N PHE A 52 -5.24 -2.88 7.72
CA PHE A 52 -4.72 -2.15 6.56
C PHE A 52 -5.37 -0.76 6.39
N VAL A 53 -6.50 -0.49 7.03
CA VAL A 53 -7.22 0.78 6.85
C VAL A 53 -6.32 1.96 7.24
N VAL A 54 -5.61 1.88 8.37
CA VAL A 54 -4.76 2.98 8.85
C VAL A 54 -3.57 3.24 7.91
N PRO A 55 -2.76 2.23 7.52
CA PRO A 55 -1.73 2.39 6.50
C PRO A 55 -2.26 2.93 5.16
N LEU A 56 -3.43 2.47 4.70
CA LEU A 56 -4.02 2.96 3.45
C LEU A 56 -4.45 4.42 3.54
N VAL A 57 -5.06 4.84 4.65
CA VAL A 57 -5.40 6.25 4.89
C VAL A 57 -4.13 7.10 4.84
N LYS A 58 -3.03 6.63 5.45
CA LYS A 58 -1.77 7.36 5.41
C LYS A 58 -1.18 7.43 4.01
N ALA A 59 -1.20 6.33 3.26
CA ALA A 59 -0.75 6.29 1.88
C ALA A 59 -1.55 7.26 0.98
N VAL A 60 -2.87 7.33 1.16
CA VAL A 60 -3.73 8.29 0.43
C VAL A 60 -3.38 9.74 0.79
N GLN A 61 -3.13 10.04 2.07
CA GLN A 61 -2.70 11.38 2.49
C GLN A 61 -1.35 11.79 1.86
N GLU A 62 -0.38 10.89 1.85
CA GLU A 62 0.93 11.14 1.23
C GLU A 62 0.82 11.29 -0.29
N GLN A 63 0.00 10.46 -0.94
CA GLN A 63 -0.29 10.58 -2.36
C GLN A 63 -0.98 11.90 -2.69
N GLN A 64 -1.90 12.37 -1.85
CA GLN A 64 -2.58 13.65 -2.04
C GLN A 64 -1.58 14.83 -2.00
N ALA A 65 -0.62 14.81 -1.07
CA ALA A 65 0.43 15.83 -1.00
C ALA A 65 1.35 15.81 -2.25
N ILE A 66 1.64 14.62 -2.79
CA ILE A 66 2.39 14.49 -4.05
C ILE A 66 1.60 15.09 -5.22
N ILE A 67 0.30 14.79 -5.31
CA ILE A 67 -0.58 15.33 -6.36
C ILE A 67 -0.63 16.86 -6.31
N GLU A 68 -0.80 17.44 -5.13
CA GLU A 68 -0.83 18.90 -4.95
C GLU A 68 0.49 19.54 -5.37
N LYS A 69 1.62 18.95 -5.00
CA LYS A 69 2.94 19.42 -5.43
C LYS A 69 3.11 19.34 -6.94
N GLN A 70 2.69 18.25 -7.57
CA GLN A 70 2.75 18.09 -9.02
C GLN A 70 1.85 19.10 -9.74
N GLN A 71 0.65 19.36 -9.21
CA GLN A 71 -0.27 20.34 -9.78
C GLN A 71 0.33 21.76 -9.75
N GLN A 72 0.95 22.14 -8.63
CA GLN A 72 1.64 23.42 -8.51
C GLN A 72 2.77 23.55 -9.56
N GLN A 73 3.60 22.51 -9.71
CA GLN A 73 4.67 22.50 -10.73
C GLN A 73 4.12 22.64 -12.15
N ILE A 74 3.00 21.97 -12.46
CA ILE A 74 2.34 22.08 -13.77
C ILE A 74 1.86 23.51 -14.00
N ASP A 75 1.27 24.15 -13.00
CA ASP A 75 0.73 25.50 -13.14
C ASP A 75 1.84 26.54 -13.30
N ASP A 76 2.97 26.37 -12.63
CA ASP A 76 4.15 27.23 -12.79
C ASP A 76 4.78 27.06 -14.18
N LEU A 77 4.95 25.82 -14.65
CA LEU A 77 5.45 25.54 -16.00
C LEU A 77 4.53 26.10 -17.09
N LYS A 78 3.21 26.05 -16.89
CA LYS A 78 2.24 26.66 -17.82
C LYS A 78 2.42 28.18 -17.90
N LYS A 79 2.58 28.85 -16.77
CA LYS A 79 2.82 30.30 -16.72
C LYS A 79 4.12 30.68 -17.42
N GLU A 80 5.19 29.92 -17.20
CA GLU A 80 6.48 30.15 -17.88
C GLU A 80 6.34 29.99 -19.40
N LEU A 81 5.65 28.93 -19.85
CA LEU A 81 5.37 28.71 -21.28
C LEU A 81 4.56 29.84 -21.90
N GLU A 82 3.55 30.36 -21.21
CA GLU A 82 2.78 31.52 -21.67
C GLU A 82 3.66 32.77 -21.80
N GLY A 83 4.51 33.03 -20.79
CA GLY A 83 5.45 34.14 -20.81
C GLY A 83 6.47 34.04 -21.96
N MET A 84 6.98 32.85 -22.25
CA MET A 84 7.87 32.62 -23.40
C MET A 84 7.16 32.82 -24.73
N LYS A 85 5.93 32.30 -24.87
CA LYS A 85 5.12 32.48 -26.09
C LYS A 85 4.80 33.96 -26.34
N ALA A 86 4.57 34.74 -25.30
CA ALA A 86 4.31 36.18 -25.43
C ALA A 86 5.54 36.96 -25.92
N LYS A 87 6.76 36.53 -25.57
CA LYS A 87 8.02 37.15 -26.02
C LYS A 87 8.41 36.80 -27.46
N LEU A 88 7.82 35.74 -28.02
CA LEU A 88 8.06 35.27 -29.39
C LEU A 88 7.07 35.86 -30.42
N LYS A 89 6.03 36.56 -29.94
CA LYS A 89 5.10 37.33 -30.77
C LYS A 89 5.54 38.78 -30.85
#